data_AF-A0A9P1J5E8-F1
#
_entry.id   AF-A0A9P1J5E8-F1
#
_cell.length_a   1.000
_cell.length_b   1.000
_cell.length_c   1.000
_cell.angle_alpha   90.00
_cell.angle_beta   90.00
_cell.angle_gamma   90.00
#
_symmetry.space_group_name_H-M   'P 1'
#
loop_
_entity.id
_entity.type
_entity.pdbx_description
1 polymer ?
#
loop_
_entity_poly.entity_id
_entity_poly.type
_entity_poly.pdbx_seq_one_letter_code
_entity_poly.pdbx_strand_id
1 'polypeptide(L)'
;MNCVCAIFLTFAVVFVSSDVHIANDNYFLERVKRDATDCGYGMNQTIRSILDGTLGSGKTWNCSLEQEASVVVQECLTDNGGLNNSTLKLTYTNSNNLTSDEILIQNTVGITVASQSISVEALTIGCSSASCDSRVDLLCIYQ
;
A
#
# COMPACT_ATOMS: atom_id res chain seq x y z
N MET A 1 41.96 57.38 30.17
CA MET A 1 42.24 56.79 28.85
C MET A 1 42.35 55.28 29.05
N ASN A 2 41.23 54.57 28.90
CA ASN A 2 40.86 53.77 27.72
C ASN A 2 41.61 52.42 27.77
N CYS A 3 41.02 51.24 27.80
CA CYS A 3 39.75 50.80 27.25
C CYS A 3 39.31 49.53 28.02
N VAL A 4 38.10 49.50 28.57
CA VAL A 4 37.52 48.28 29.15
C VAL A 4 36.88 47.50 28.00
N CYS A 5 37.56 46.46 27.50
CA CYS A 5 36.97 45.53 26.55
C CYS A 5 36.01 44.59 27.29
N ALA A 6 34.76 45.03 27.44
CA ALA A 6 33.65 44.16 27.80
C ALA A 6 33.36 43.21 26.62
N ILE A 7 33.84 41.98 26.70
CA ILE A 7 33.48 40.91 25.77
C ILE A 7 32.10 40.39 26.21
N PHE A 8 31.05 40.95 25.62
CA PHE A 8 29.71 40.37 25.67
C PHE A 8 29.70 39.10 24.80
N LEU A 9 29.87 37.94 25.42
CA LEU A 9 29.57 36.64 24.82
C LEU A 9 28.05 36.49 24.75
N THR A 10 27.45 37.01 23.68
CA THR A 10 26.08 36.65 23.30
C THR A 10 26.08 35.21 22.81
N PHE A 11 25.70 34.26 23.67
CA PHE A 11 25.32 32.94 23.21
C PHE A 11 23.99 33.07 22.46
N ALA A 12 24.07 33.04 21.13
CA ALA A 12 22.91 32.88 20.28
C ALA A 12 22.29 31.50 20.56
N VAL A 13 21.16 31.49 21.26
CA VAL A 13 20.32 30.31 21.36
C VAL A 13 19.70 30.12 19.98
N VAL A 14 20.30 29.25 19.17
CA VAL A 14 19.69 28.77 17.93
C VAL A 14 18.51 27.90 18.35
N PHE A 15 17.31 28.48 18.36
CA PHE A 15 16.09 27.69 18.35
C PHE A 15 16.02 27.01 17.00
N VAL A 16 16.45 25.74 16.95
CA VAL A 16 16.06 24.86 15.85
C VAL A 16 14.56 24.68 16.02
N SER A 17 13.77 25.38 15.21
CA SER A 17 12.35 25.08 15.04
C SER A 17 12.29 23.62 14.61
N SER A 18 12.00 22.74 15.57
CA SER A 18 11.53 21.41 15.21
C SER A 18 10.15 21.67 14.65
N ASP A 19 10.02 21.75 13.33
CA ASP A 19 8.74 21.58 12.68
C ASP A 19 8.32 20.13 12.98
N VAL A 20 7.78 19.92 14.17
CA VAL A 20 7.01 18.73 14.47
C VAL A 20 5.74 18.91 13.64
N HIS A 21 5.81 18.45 12.40
CA HIS A 21 4.61 18.08 11.68
C HIS A 21 4.03 16.88 12.43
N ILE A 22 3.24 17.17 13.47
CA ILE A 22 2.18 16.24 13.86
C ILE A 22 1.26 16.24 12.66
N ALA A 23 1.47 15.29 11.75
CA ALA A 23 0.45 14.94 10.78
C ALA A 23 -0.79 14.66 11.62
N ASN A 24 -1.79 15.53 11.51
CA ASN A 24 -3.08 15.29 12.10
C ASN A 24 -3.57 13.97 11.46
N ASP A 25 -3.51 12.87 12.21
CA ASP A 25 -3.88 11.52 11.75
C ASP A 25 -5.36 11.44 11.27
N ASN A 26 -6.12 12.53 11.45
CA ASN A 26 -7.46 12.69 10.90
C ASN A 26 -7.48 13.07 9.41
N TYR A 27 -6.38 13.56 8.82
CA TYR A 27 -6.32 13.87 7.39
C TYR A 27 -6.29 12.60 6.53
N PHE A 28 -5.83 11.48 7.09
CA PHE A 28 -5.92 10.15 6.47
C PHE A 28 -7.36 9.62 6.50
N LEU A 29 -8.07 9.84 7.61
CA LEU A 29 -9.45 9.40 7.79
C LEU A 29 -10.48 10.21 6.99
N GLU A 30 -10.21 11.47 6.64
CA GLU A 30 -11.15 12.28 5.84
C GLU A 30 -11.16 11.95 4.34
N ARG A 31 -10.15 11.23 3.80
CA ARG A 31 -10.24 10.64 2.45
C ARG A 31 -11.09 9.37 2.38
N VAL A 32 -11.52 8.82 3.52
CA VAL A 32 -12.27 7.54 3.65
C VAL A 32 -13.73 7.65 3.17
N LYS A 33 -14.20 8.82 2.72
CA LYS A 33 -15.58 9.03 2.22
C LYS A 33 -15.64 9.52 0.77
N ARG A 34 -14.92 8.85 -0.15
CA ARG A 34 -15.22 8.96 -1.59
C ARG A 34 -15.73 7.62 -2.09
N ASP A 35 -16.79 7.70 -2.89
CA ASP A 35 -17.72 6.62 -3.25
C ASP A 35 -17.08 5.25 -3.47
N ALA A 36 -17.65 4.24 -2.80
CA ALA A 36 -17.26 2.83 -2.81
C ALA A 36 -17.50 2.10 -4.16
N THR A 37 -17.47 2.82 -5.28
CA THR A 37 -17.56 2.26 -6.64
C THR A 37 -16.30 2.46 -7.47
N ASP A 38 -15.35 3.29 -7.04
CA ASP A 38 -14.11 3.56 -7.78
C ASP A 38 -12.92 3.66 -6.82
N CYS A 39 -12.51 2.52 -6.26
CA CYS A 39 -11.25 2.45 -5.54
C CYS A 39 -10.09 2.51 -6.56
N GLY A 40 -9.08 3.34 -6.32
CA GLY A 40 -7.94 3.55 -7.22
C GLY A 40 -6.59 3.48 -6.50
N TYR A 41 -6.43 2.58 -5.53
CA TYR A 41 -5.24 2.50 -4.71
C TYR A 41 -4.27 1.45 -5.27
N GLY A 42 -3.54 1.86 -6.32
CA GLY A 42 -2.39 1.12 -6.83
C GLY A 42 -2.69 0.08 -7.91
N MET A 43 -3.91 0.01 -8.45
CA MET A 43 -4.24 -0.90 -9.56
C MET A 43 -5.09 -0.22 -10.62
N ASN A 44 -4.82 -0.54 -11.89
CA ASN A 44 -5.65 -0.09 -13.00
C ASN A 44 -6.95 -0.93 -13.11
N GLN A 45 -7.91 -0.43 -13.91
CA GLN A 45 -9.22 -1.06 -14.09
C GLN A 45 -9.16 -2.47 -14.71
N THR A 46 -8.16 -2.75 -15.56
CA THR A 46 -7.96 -4.07 -16.17
C THR A 46 -7.56 -5.11 -15.13
N ILE A 47 -6.58 -4.79 -14.29
CA ILE A 47 -6.15 -5.65 -13.18
C ILE A 47 -7.32 -5.87 -12.23
N ARG A 48 -8.02 -4.80 -11.87
CA ARG A 48 -9.21 -4.90 -11.02
C ARG A 48 -10.25 -5.89 -11.58
N SER A 49 -10.54 -5.81 -12.88
CA SER A 49 -11.48 -6.72 -13.54
C SER A 49 -11.01 -8.19 -13.51
N ILE A 50 -9.70 -8.43 -13.65
CA ILE A 50 -9.12 -9.78 -13.52
C ILE A 50 -9.32 -10.30 -12.10
N LEU A 51 -9.04 -9.47 -11.09
CA LEU A 51 -9.18 -9.85 -9.69
C LEU A 51 -10.64 -10.12 -9.30
N ASP A 52 -11.58 -9.28 -9.76
CA ASP A 52 -13.02 -9.48 -9.56
C ASP A 52 -13.50 -10.80 -10.17
N GLY A 53 -12.99 -11.17 -11.35
CA GLY A 53 -13.29 -12.44 -12.01
C GLY A 53 -12.61 -13.67 -11.38
N THR A 54 -11.64 -13.48 -10.50
CA THR A 54 -10.80 -14.56 -9.93
C THR A 54 -10.86 -14.56 -8.40
N LEU A 55 -9.93 -13.86 -7.75
CA LEU A 55 -9.78 -13.79 -6.29
C LEU A 55 -11.02 -13.22 -5.59
N GLY A 56 -11.71 -12.28 -6.25
CA GLY A 56 -12.91 -11.61 -5.77
C GLY A 56 -14.23 -12.25 -6.22
N SER A 57 -14.20 -13.39 -6.90
CA SER A 57 -15.42 -14.00 -7.43
C SER A 57 -16.41 -14.32 -6.30
N GLY A 58 -17.62 -13.79 -6.42
CA GLY A 58 -18.68 -13.92 -5.41
C GLY A 58 -18.49 -13.07 -4.14
N LYS A 59 -17.50 -12.17 -4.11
CA LYS A 59 -17.20 -11.28 -2.98
C LYS A 59 -17.49 -9.83 -3.34
N THR A 60 -17.72 -9.01 -2.31
CA THR A 60 -17.86 -7.56 -2.47
C THR A 60 -16.50 -6.90 -2.32
N TRP A 61 -16.13 -6.04 -3.27
CA TRP A 61 -14.89 -5.30 -3.13
C TRP A 61 -14.99 -4.21 -2.06
N ASN A 62 -13.98 -4.13 -1.19
CA ASN A 62 -13.90 -3.20 -0.08
C ASN A 62 -12.68 -2.28 -0.25
N CYS A 63 -12.93 -0.99 -0.55
CA CYS A 63 -11.85 -0.01 -0.73
C CYS A 63 -10.97 0.17 0.50
N SER A 64 -11.49 -0.09 1.71
CA SER A 64 -10.69 0.03 2.94
C SER A 64 -9.64 -1.08 3.01
N LEU A 65 -10.03 -2.30 2.61
CA LEU A 65 -9.10 -3.44 2.52
C LEU A 65 -8.10 -3.26 1.38
N GLU A 66 -8.50 -2.67 0.25
CA GLU A 66 -7.57 -2.34 -0.84
C GLU A 66 -6.57 -1.28 -0.40
N GLN A 67 -7.00 -0.25 0.32
CA GLN A 67 -6.09 0.77 0.86
C GLN A 67 -5.10 0.16 1.87
N GLU A 68 -5.58 -0.70 2.77
CA GLU A 68 -4.72 -1.42 3.72
C GLU A 68 -3.70 -2.30 2.98
N ALA A 69 -4.15 -3.08 2.01
CA ALA A 69 -3.28 -3.88 1.15
C ALA A 69 -2.23 -2.99 0.43
N SER A 70 -2.63 -1.80 -0.02
CA SER A 70 -1.75 -0.86 -0.71
C SER A 70 -0.63 -0.34 0.19
N VAL A 71 -0.95 0.00 1.44
CA VAL A 71 0.06 0.45 2.41
C VAL A 71 1.06 -0.67 2.69
N VAL A 72 0.58 -1.88 2.95
CA VAL A 72 1.45 -3.02 3.31
C VAL A 72 2.28 -3.51 2.13
N VAL A 73 1.70 -3.62 0.94
CA VAL A 73 2.42 -4.15 -0.23
C VAL A 73 3.54 -3.22 -0.70
N GLN A 74 3.41 -1.91 -0.45
CA GLN A 74 4.45 -0.91 -0.74
C GLN A 74 5.70 -1.03 0.14
N GLU A 75 5.61 -1.70 1.30
CA GLU A 75 6.78 -1.97 2.14
C GLU A 75 7.69 -3.05 1.55
N CYS A 76 7.24 -3.76 0.51
CA CYS A 76 8.03 -4.76 -0.21
C CYS A 76 8.63 -5.87 0.68
N LEU A 77 7.96 -6.17 1.79
CA LEU A 77 8.31 -7.24 2.71
C LEU A 77 8.23 -8.61 2.03
N THR A 78 8.93 -9.61 2.56
CA THR A 78 8.83 -10.98 2.03
C THR A 78 7.57 -11.71 2.49
N ASP A 79 6.96 -11.26 3.57
CA ASP A 79 5.71 -11.77 4.12
C ASP A 79 4.54 -10.80 3.86
N ASN A 80 3.41 -11.00 4.56
CA ASN A 80 2.21 -10.18 4.47
C ASN A 80 2.21 -8.99 5.45
N GLY A 81 3.37 -8.58 6.01
CA GLY A 81 3.46 -7.48 6.96
C GLY A 81 2.84 -7.78 8.32
N GLY A 82 2.69 -9.06 8.68
CA GLY A 82 2.13 -9.47 9.97
C GLY A 82 0.61 -9.27 10.08
N LEU A 83 -0.09 -9.12 8.95
CA LEU A 83 -1.55 -9.06 8.93
C LEU A 83 -2.15 -10.35 9.50
N ASN A 84 -3.01 -10.19 10.50
CA ASN A 84 -3.71 -11.30 11.18
C ASN A 84 -4.97 -11.78 10.44
N ASN A 85 -5.40 -11.06 9.41
CA ASN A 85 -6.56 -11.40 8.59
C ASN A 85 -6.23 -12.57 7.64
N SER A 86 -7.27 -13.15 7.05
CA SER A 86 -7.11 -14.03 5.88
C SER A 86 -6.47 -13.22 4.75
N THR A 87 -5.19 -13.44 4.46
CA THR A 87 -4.47 -12.73 3.39
C THR A 87 -3.92 -13.69 2.36
N LEU A 88 -3.86 -13.25 1.10
CA LEU A 88 -3.13 -13.92 0.03
C LEU A 88 -2.07 -12.95 -0.50
N LYS A 89 -0.82 -13.41 -0.55
CA LYS A 89 0.27 -12.70 -1.21
C LYS A 89 0.80 -13.53 -2.37
N LEU A 90 0.87 -12.92 -3.55
CA LEU A 90 1.49 -13.49 -4.75
C LEU A 90 2.66 -12.62 -5.16
N THR A 91 3.75 -13.26 -5.57
CA THR A 91 4.99 -12.59 -5.96
C THR A 91 5.43 -13.09 -7.33
N TYR A 92 5.66 -12.17 -8.26
CA TYR A 92 6.04 -12.46 -9.64
C TYR A 92 7.35 -11.76 -9.98
N THR A 93 8.32 -12.47 -10.54
CA THR A 93 9.60 -11.87 -10.96
C THR A 93 9.42 -10.93 -12.15
N ASN A 94 10.05 -9.76 -12.10
CA ASN A 94 10.17 -8.81 -13.20
C ASN A 94 11.56 -8.93 -13.85
N SER A 95 11.68 -9.83 -14.83
CA SER A 95 12.94 -10.03 -15.58
C SER A 95 13.04 -9.21 -16.86
N ASN A 96 11.94 -8.61 -17.31
CA ASN A 96 11.77 -8.09 -18.67
C ASN A 96 11.50 -6.58 -18.71
N ASN A 97 11.75 -5.86 -17.61
CA ASN A 97 11.47 -4.43 -17.46
C ASN A 97 10.02 -4.06 -17.83
N LEU A 98 9.09 -4.94 -17.45
CA LEU A 98 7.66 -4.74 -17.63
C LEU A 98 7.11 -3.90 -16.47
N THR A 99 6.02 -3.20 -16.71
CA THR A 99 5.24 -2.55 -15.65
C THR A 99 4.58 -3.58 -14.73
N SER A 100 4.21 -3.17 -13.52
CA SER A 100 3.49 -4.05 -12.58
C SER A 100 2.21 -4.62 -13.19
N ASP A 101 1.45 -3.78 -13.90
CA ASP A 101 0.21 -4.19 -14.55
C ASP A 101 0.46 -5.23 -15.66
N GLU A 102 1.50 -5.05 -16.49
CA GLU A 102 1.85 -6.03 -17.53
C GLU A 102 2.23 -7.38 -16.93
N ILE A 103 2.94 -7.39 -15.81
CA ILE A 103 3.33 -8.62 -15.12
C ILE A 103 2.10 -9.34 -14.57
N LEU A 104 1.18 -8.62 -13.94
CA LEU A 104 -0.05 -9.22 -13.42
C LEU A 104 -0.95 -9.75 -14.55
N ILE A 105 -1.06 -9.02 -15.67
CA ILE A 105 -1.77 -9.48 -16.87
C ILE A 105 -1.14 -10.78 -17.40
N GLN A 106 0.17 -10.83 -17.55
CA GLN A 106 0.88 -12.03 -18.02
C GLN A 106 0.69 -13.24 -17.09
N ASN A 107 0.51 -12.99 -15.79
CA ASN A 107 0.36 -14.02 -14.77
C ASN A 107 -1.10 -14.32 -14.38
N THR A 108 -2.09 -13.89 -15.18
CA THR A 108 -3.53 -14.11 -14.93
C THR A 108 -3.89 -15.58 -14.65
N VAL A 109 -3.22 -16.53 -15.31
CA VAL A 109 -3.43 -17.97 -15.04
C VAL A 109 -3.00 -18.34 -13.63
N GLY A 110 -1.84 -17.85 -13.18
CA GLY A 110 -1.36 -18.07 -11.81
C GLY A 110 -2.29 -17.45 -10.77
N ILE A 111 -2.82 -16.27 -11.04
CA ILE A 111 -3.83 -15.60 -10.20
C ILE A 111 -5.11 -16.46 -10.10
N THR A 112 -5.59 -16.98 -11.23
CA THR A 112 -6.76 -17.88 -11.27
C THR A 112 -6.53 -19.19 -10.50
N VAL A 113 -5.33 -19.75 -10.55
CA VAL A 113 -5.01 -20.97 -9.78
C VAL A 113 -4.96 -20.67 -8.29
N ALA A 114 -4.34 -19.54 -7.90
CA ALA A 114 -4.30 -19.12 -6.50
C ALA A 114 -5.71 -18.88 -5.93
N SER A 115 -6.66 -18.42 -6.75
CA SER A 115 -8.04 -18.18 -6.29
C SER A 115 -8.74 -19.43 -5.78
N GLN A 116 -8.37 -20.61 -6.29
CA GLN A 116 -8.95 -21.89 -5.89
C GLN A 116 -8.54 -22.32 -4.47
N SER A 117 -7.49 -21.69 -3.92
CA SER A 117 -6.97 -21.99 -2.58
C SER A 117 -7.58 -21.09 -1.49
N ILE A 118 -8.46 -20.15 -1.86
CA ILE A 118 -9.05 -19.20 -0.92
C ILE A 118 -10.34 -19.79 -0.33
N SER A 119 -10.52 -19.62 0.98
CA SER A 119 -11.79 -19.97 1.65
C SER A 119 -12.97 -19.21 1.06
N VAL A 120 -14.07 -19.92 0.84
CA VAL A 120 -15.34 -19.37 0.34
C VAL A 120 -16.08 -18.52 1.38
N GLU A 121 -15.65 -18.54 2.64
CA GLU A 121 -16.37 -17.89 3.75
C GLU A 121 -16.22 -16.37 3.80
N ALA A 122 -15.16 -15.81 3.20
CA ALA A 122 -14.97 -14.37 3.17
C ALA A 122 -16.00 -13.70 2.24
N LEU A 123 -16.62 -12.62 2.72
CA LEU A 123 -17.67 -11.88 2.04
C LEU A 123 -17.11 -10.68 1.27
N THR A 124 -15.94 -10.20 1.67
CA THR A 124 -15.31 -9.01 1.12
C THR A 124 -13.83 -9.24 0.81
N ILE A 125 -13.33 -8.44 -0.12
CA ILE A 125 -11.94 -8.48 -0.58
C ILE A 125 -11.44 -7.07 -0.85
N GLY A 126 -10.17 -6.81 -0.57
CA GLY A 126 -9.45 -5.69 -1.18
C GLY A 126 -8.03 -6.11 -1.49
N CYS A 127 -7.58 -5.81 -2.70
CA CYS A 127 -6.21 -6.10 -3.14
C CYS A 127 -5.49 -4.84 -3.57
N SER A 128 -4.17 -4.89 -3.59
CA SER A 128 -3.31 -3.89 -4.22
C SER A 128 -1.98 -4.53 -4.64
N SER A 129 -1.24 -3.87 -5.52
CA SER A 129 0.06 -4.35 -5.99
C SER A 129 1.15 -3.28 -5.89
N ALA A 130 2.40 -3.72 -5.78
CA ALA A 130 3.57 -2.86 -5.81
C ALA A 130 4.71 -3.50 -6.61
N SER A 131 5.51 -2.64 -7.24
CA SER A 131 6.80 -3.04 -7.81
C SER A 131 7.86 -3.00 -6.71
N CYS A 132 8.50 -4.14 -6.48
CA CYS A 132 9.50 -4.34 -5.43
C CYS A 132 10.81 -4.84 -6.07
N ASP A 133 11.75 -3.93 -6.33
CA ASP A 133 13.00 -4.23 -7.04
C ASP A 133 12.76 -5.01 -8.34
N SER A 134 13.16 -6.29 -8.38
CA SER A 134 13.04 -7.19 -9.53
C SER A 134 11.79 -8.08 -9.47
N ARG A 135 10.74 -7.68 -8.74
CA ARG A 135 9.49 -8.44 -8.64
C ARG A 135 8.28 -7.52 -8.46
N VAL A 136 7.10 -8.09 -8.64
CA VAL A 136 5.81 -7.45 -8.36
C VAL A 136 5.11 -8.29 -7.31
N ASP A 137 4.72 -7.65 -6.22
CA ASP A 137 3.94 -8.25 -5.16
C ASP A 137 2.48 -7.82 -5.32
N LEU A 138 1.55 -8.79 -5.26
CA LEU A 138 0.11 -8.60 -5.17
C LEU A 138 -0.33 -9.09 -3.79
N LEU A 139 -0.97 -8.22 -3.02
CA LEU A 139 -1.52 -8.55 -1.72
C LEU A 139 -3.03 -8.38 -1.75
N CYS A 140 -3.75 -9.38 -1.26
CA CYS A 140 -5.20 -9.37 -1.06
C CYS A 140 -5.53 -9.66 0.40
N ILE A 141 -6.49 -8.92 0.94
CA ILE A 141 -7.03 -9.07 2.28
C ILE A 141 -8.50 -9.49 2.15
N TYR A 142 -8.88 -10.51 2.91
CA TYR A 142 -10.23 -11.08 2.93
C TYR A 142 -10.87 -10.94 4.31
N GLN A 143 -12.16 -10.63 4.33
CA GLN A 143 -13.01 -10.58 5.53
C GLN A 143 -14.40 -11.12 5.24
#